data_AF-A0A9E4GPG4-F1
#
_entry.id   AF-A0A9E4GPG4-F1
#
_cell.length_a   1.000
_cell.length_b   1.000
_cell.length_c   1.000
_cell.angle_alpha   90.00
_cell.angle_beta   90.00
_cell.angle_gamma   90.00
#
_symmetry.space_group_name_H-M   'P 1'
#
loop_
_entity.id
_entity.type
_entity.pdbx_description
1 polymer ?
#
loop_
_entity_poly.entity_id
_entity_poly.type
_entity_poly.pdbx_seq_one_letter_code
_entity_poly.pdbx_strand_id
1 'polypeptide(L)'
;MDNGMISQIEKARLYAEEPERVTFRSLEIHFDGDNDAYHITLAQEGWRCSCQGFETHRICPHIMALERLLRPMLPLPPLPYAPGQNVVSDVEKASRYAQESDRIHVRAFEATVRGLNSDHEVGYGDGNWHCDSDSFRRRGVSSHTIAMERLLGGMFRVKDEPAA
;
A
#
# COMPACT_ATOMS: atom_id res chain seq x y z
N MET A 1 9.75 27.09 -15.96
CA MET A 1 9.69 26.00 -14.96
C MET A 1 9.37 26.63 -13.62
N ASP A 2 8.29 26.20 -12.98
CA ASP A 2 7.90 26.71 -11.66
C ASP A 2 8.79 26.05 -10.60
N ASN A 3 9.70 26.82 -9.97
CA ASN A 3 10.66 26.33 -8.97
C ASN A 3 9.96 25.52 -7.85
N GLY A 4 8.69 25.80 -7.58
CA GLY A 4 7.88 25.05 -6.62
C GLY A 4 7.69 23.58 -7.02
N MET A 5 7.40 23.28 -8.29
CA MET A 5 7.15 21.90 -8.75
C MET A 5 8.43 21.06 -8.77
N ILE A 6 9.57 21.66 -9.13
CA ILE A 6 10.88 20.97 -9.07
C ILE A 6 11.15 20.54 -7.62
N SER A 7 10.98 21.44 -6.66
CA SER A 7 11.15 21.12 -5.24
C SER A 7 10.19 20.02 -4.74
N GLN A 8 8.93 19.99 -5.22
CA GLN A 8 8.00 18.92 -4.87
C GLN A 8 8.49 17.56 -5.40
N ILE A 9 9.00 17.51 -6.63
CA ILE A 9 9.51 16.28 -7.25
C ILE A 9 10.76 15.78 -6.53
N GLU A 10 11.68 16.66 -6.17
CA GLU A 10 12.89 16.31 -5.42
C GLU A 10 12.55 15.72 -4.04
N LYS A 11 11.67 16.39 -3.28
CA LYS A 11 11.18 15.89 -2.00
C LYS A 11 10.46 14.55 -2.15
N ALA A 12 9.64 14.39 -3.18
CA ALA A 12 8.94 13.14 -3.43
C ALA A 12 9.88 11.97 -3.70
N ARG A 13 10.97 12.21 -4.45
CA ARG A 13 12.01 11.19 -4.68
C ARG A 13 12.67 10.79 -3.37
N LEU A 14 13.08 11.77 -2.56
CA LEU A 14 13.65 11.53 -1.23
C LEU A 14 12.70 10.70 -0.35
N TYR A 15 11.42 11.07 -0.28
CA TYR A 15 10.45 10.36 0.56
C TYR A 15 10.15 8.94 0.05
N ALA A 16 10.22 8.71 -1.26
CA ALA A 16 10.07 7.37 -1.84
C ALA A 16 11.31 6.48 -1.64
N GLU A 17 12.50 7.08 -1.49
CA GLU A 17 13.74 6.38 -1.14
C GLU A 17 13.83 6.02 0.35
N GLU A 18 13.04 6.70 1.20
CA GLU A 18 12.97 6.51 2.65
C GLU A 18 11.55 6.04 3.09
N PRO A 19 11.13 4.81 2.72
CA PRO A 19 9.77 4.34 2.92
C PRO A 19 9.34 4.30 4.41
N GLU A 20 10.27 4.20 5.36
CA GLU A 20 10.00 4.29 6.79
C GLU A 20 9.47 5.66 7.24
N ARG A 21 9.47 6.67 6.37
CA ARG A 21 8.75 7.94 6.60
C ARG A 21 7.25 7.78 6.54
N VAL A 22 6.76 6.76 5.85
CA VAL A 22 5.34 6.49 5.66
C VAL A 22 4.88 5.51 6.72
N THR A 23 3.73 5.78 7.33
CA THR A 23 3.04 4.83 8.21
C THR A 23 1.59 4.72 7.77
N PHE A 24 1.18 3.55 7.29
CA PHE A 24 -0.24 3.28 7.00
C PHE A 24 -1.06 3.26 8.29
N ARG A 25 -2.22 3.91 8.27
CA ARG A 25 -3.25 3.86 9.32
C ARG A 25 -4.38 2.93 8.93
N SER A 26 -4.74 2.94 7.65
CA SER A 26 -5.66 1.98 7.05
C SER A 26 -5.22 1.68 5.62
N LEU A 27 -5.60 0.51 5.14
CA LEU A 27 -5.33 0.07 3.77
C LEU A 27 -6.45 -0.86 3.33
N GLU A 28 -6.96 -0.65 2.13
CA GLU A 28 -7.95 -1.49 1.47
C GLU A 28 -7.41 -1.93 0.12
N ILE A 29 -7.38 -3.24 -0.10
CA ILE A 29 -6.79 -3.87 -1.28
C ILE A 29 -7.77 -4.87 -1.87
N HIS A 30 -7.83 -4.86 -3.20
CA HIS A 30 -8.36 -5.95 -4.00
C HIS A 30 -7.19 -6.77 -4.53
N PHE A 31 -7.21 -8.08 -4.31
CA PHE A 31 -6.08 -8.97 -4.58
C PHE A 31 -6.51 -10.06 -5.55
N ASP A 32 -5.87 -10.13 -6.72
CA ASP A 32 -6.11 -11.16 -7.73
C ASP A 32 -5.30 -12.43 -7.41
N GLY A 33 -5.91 -13.34 -6.64
CA GLY A 33 -5.31 -14.62 -6.29
C GLY A 33 -5.33 -15.62 -7.44
N ASP A 34 -4.73 -16.80 -7.21
CA ASP A 34 -4.69 -17.86 -8.24
C ASP A 34 -6.09 -18.38 -8.62
N ASN A 35 -7.01 -18.40 -7.67
CA ASN A 35 -8.32 -19.05 -7.83
C ASN A 35 -9.50 -18.06 -7.78
N ASP A 36 -9.31 -16.91 -7.14
CA ASP A 36 -10.37 -15.94 -6.88
C ASP A 36 -9.77 -14.57 -6.54
N ALA A 37 -10.61 -13.55 -6.52
CA ALA A 37 -10.26 -12.23 -6.01
C ALA A 37 -10.58 -12.12 -4.51
N TYR A 38 -9.67 -11.52 -3.76
CA TYR A 38 -9.80 -11.36 -2.31
C TYR A 38 -9.80 -9.89 -1.91
N HIS A 39 -10.61 -9.58 -0.91
CA HIS A 39 -10.61 -8.29 -0.25
C HIS A 39 -9.72 -8.35 0.99
N ILE A 40 -8.81 -7.40 1.11
CA ILE A 40 -7.84 -7.32 2.20
C ILE A 40 -7.92 -5.94 2.82
N THR A 41 -7.98 -5.90 4.16
CA THR A 41 -7.97 -4.65 4.92
C THR A 41 -6.90 -4.68 5.99
N LEU A 42 -6.25 -3.53 6.20
CA LEU A 42 -5.50 -3.21 7.41
C LEU A 42 -6.26 -2.12 8.15
N ALA A 43 -6.53 -2.34 9.43
CA ALA A 43 -7.11 -1.35 10.34
C ALA A 43 -6.45 -1.48 11.73
N GLN A 44 -6.99 -0.77 12.73
CA GLN A 44 -6.42 -0.76 14.09
C GLN A 44 -6.41 -2.17 14.73
N GLU A 45 -7.39 -3.00 14.40
CA GLU A 45 -7.48 -4.40 14.83
C GLU A 45 -6.49 -5.34 14.11
N GLY A 46 -5.77 -4.84 13.11
CA GLY A 46 -4.82 -5.60 12.30
C GLY A 46 -5.35 -5.97 10.92
N TRP A 47 -4.77 -7.03 10.36
CA TRP A 47 -5.11 -7.52 9.03
C TRP A 47 -6.42 -8.30 9.02
N ARG A 48 -7.14 -8.20 7.90
CA ARG A 48 -8.19 -9.14 7.49
C ARG A 48 -8.03 -9.47 6.02
N CYS A 49 -8.26 -10.72 5.67
CA CYS A 49 -8.35 -11.18 4.29
C CYS A 49 -9.60 -12.04 4.15
N SER A 50 -10.33 -11.88 3.04
CA SER A 50 -11.56 -12.64 2.76
C SER A 50 -11.32 -14.10 2.35
N CYS A 51 -10.06 -14.57 2.32
CA CYS A 51 -9.76 -15.95 1.94
C CYS A 51 -9.95 -16.93 3.11
N GLN A 52 -10.37 -18.16 2.78
CA GLN A 52 -10.57 -19.24 3.77
C GLN A 52 -9.34 -19.51 4.62
N GLY A 53 -8.13 -19.43 4.03
CA GLY A 53 -6.87 -19.67 4.75
C GLY A 53 -6.68 -18.71 5.92
N PHE A 54 -7.03 -17.43 5.73
CA PHE A 54 -6.98 -16.44 6.79
C PHE A 54 -8.05 -16.67 7.86
N GLU A 55 -9.24 -17.12 7.48
CA GLU A 55 -10.26 -17.47 8.47
C GLU A 55 -9.81 -18.59 9.40
N THR A 56 -9.13 -19.59 8.86
CA THR A 56 -8.65 -20.75 9.63
C THR A 56 -7.41 -20.41 10.46
N HIS A 57 -6.43 -19.72 9.87
CA HIS A 57 -5.10 -19.58 10.48
C HIS A 57 -4.77 -18.18 10.97
N ARG A 58 -5.59 -17.17 10.65
CA ARG A 58 -5.33 -15.74 10.88
C ARG A 58 -4.05 -15.22 10.21
N ILE A 59 -3.53 -15.97 9.24
CA ILE A 59 -2.43 -15.64 8.35
C ILE A 59 -2.64 -16.38 7.03
N CYS A 60 -2.23 -15.78 5.92
CA CYS A 60 -2.35 -16.38 4.58
C CYS A 60 -1.30 -15.78 3.63
N PRO A 61 -1.08 -16.41 2.46
CA PRO A 61 -0.09 -15.93 1.48
C PRO A 61 -0.31 -14.49 1.02
N HIS A 62 -1.56 -14.02 0.96
CA HIS A 62 -1.87 -12.66 0.53
C HIS A 62 -1.38 -11.61 1.55
N ILE A 63 -1.65 -11.84 2.84
CA ILE A 63 -1.14 -10.96 3.90
C ILE A 63 0.39 -11.03 3.95
N MET A 64 0.97 -12.22 3.85
CA MET A 64 2.43 -12.40 3.84
C MET A 64 3.10 -11.65 2.67
N ALA A 65 2.47 -11.62 1.49
CA ALA A 65 2.96 -10.85 0.35
C ALA A 65 2.94 -9.34 0.64
N LEU A 66 1.86 -8.82 1.23
CA LEU A 66 1.74 -7.42 1.61
C LEU A 66 2.70 -7.04 2.73
N GLU A 67 2.88 -7.89 3.73
CA GLU A 67 3.87 -7.68 4.79
C GLU A 67 5.28 -7.61 4.25
N ARG A 68 5.60 -8.39 3.21
CA ARG A 68 6.89 -8.34 2.53
C ARG A 68 7.08 -7.07 1.71
N LEU A 69 6.05 -6.66 0.96
CA LEU A 69 6.10 -5.49 0.08
C LEU A 69 6.09 -4.16 0.85
N LEU A 70 5.27 -4.07 1.89
CA LEU A 70 4.97 -2.83 2.59
C LEU A 70 5.69 -2.73 3.95
N ARG A 71 6.57 -3.68 4.28
CA ARG A 71 7.18 -3.83 5.62
C ARG A 71 7.58 -2.53 6.32
N PRO A 72 8.37 -1.62 5.70
CA PRO A 72 8.80 -0.39 6.38
C PRO A 72 7.66 0.58 6.68
N MET A 73 6.52 0.43 6.01
CA MET A 73 5.36 1.33 6.10
C MET A 73 4.24 0.82 7.02
N LEU A 74 4.37 -0.40 7.54
CA LEU A 74 3.32 -1.03 8.35
C LEU A 74 3.49 -0.69 9.84
N PRO A 75 2.40 -0.33 10.56
CA PRO A 75 2.46 0.01 11.98
C PRO A 75 2.55 -1.22 12.92
N LEU A 76 2.51 -2.43 12.35
CA LEU A 76 2.44 -3.69 13.09
C LEU A 76 3.64 -4.60 12.76
N PRO A 77 4.05 -5.48 13.68
CA PRO A 77 4.97 -6.57 13.35
C PRO A 77 4.29 -7.58 12.40
N PRO A 78 5.07 -8.40 11.67
CA PRO A 78 4.53 -9.45 10.83
C PRO A 78 3.72 -10.45 11.66
N LEU A 79 2.64 -10.96 11.09
CA LEU A 79 1.85 -11.99 11.75
C LEU A 79 2.65 -13.29 11.92
N PRO A 80 2.50 -13.98 13.06
CA PRO A 80 3.17 -15.26 13.28
C PRO A 80 2.55 -16.37 12.43
N TYR A 81 3.35 -17.40 12.13
CA TYR A 81 2.80 -18.64 11.55
C TYR A 81 1.87 -19.35 12.54
N ALA A 82 0.86 -20.01 12.00
CA ALA A 82 -0.14 -20.72 12.78
C ALA A 82 0.07 -22.25 12.76
N PRO A 83 -0.31 -22.97 13.84
CA PRO A 83 -0.36 -24.43 13.82
C PRO A 83 -1.26 -24.96 12.71
N GLY A 84 -0.82 -26.00 11.99
CA GLY A 84 -1.59 -26.60 10.89
C GLY A 84 -1.49 -25.88 9.54
N GLN A 85 -0.84 -24.72 9.49
CA GLN A 85 -0.60 -23.97 8.26
C GLN A 85 0.38 -24.72 7.34
N ASN A 86 0.15 -24.70 6.03
CA ASN A 86 1.14 -25.15 5.04
C ASN A 86 2.17 -24.05 4.76
N VAL A 87 3.03 -23.79 5.76
CA VAL A 87 3.96 -22.65 5.77
C VAL A 87 4.85 -22.61 4.53
N VAL A 88 5.37 -23.76 4.07
CA VAL A 88 6.27 -23.79 2.89
C VAL A 88 5.55 -23.29 1.64
N SER A 89 4.38 -23.87 1.33
CA SER A 89 3.61 -23.45 0.15
C SER A 89 3.14 -22.00 0.28
N ASP A 90 2.78 -21.57 1.49
CA ASP A 90 2.31 -20.21 1.72
C ASP A 90 3.42 -19.17 1.53
N VAL A 91 4.64 -19.44 2.01
CA VAL A 91 5.82 -18.59 1.81
C VAL A 91 6.18 -18.52 0.33
N GLU A 92 6.14 -19.63 -0.40
CA GLU A 92 6.41 -19.66 -1.84
C GLU A 92 5.40 -18.81 -2.61
N LYS A 93 4.10 -18.97 -2.33
CA LYS A 93 3.03 -18.15 -2.93
C LYS A 93 3.20 -16.68 -2.59
N ALA A 94 3.43 -16.35 -1.33
CA ALA A 94 3.64 -14.97 -0.90
C ALA A 94 4.85 -14.32 -1.61
N SER A 95 5.94 -15.08 -1.79
CA SER A 95 7.12 -14.63 -2.51
C SER A 95 6.85 -14.38 -3.99
N ARG A 96 6.04 -15.22 -4.64
CA ARG A 96 5.61 -15.03 -6.02
C ARG A 96 4.68 -13.83 -6.17
N TYR A 97 3.65 -13.73 -5.34
CA TYR A 97 2.72 -12.61 -5.36
C TYR A 97 3.39 -11.26 -5.10
N ALA A 98 4.43 -11.22 -4.26
CA ALA A 98 5.22 -10.00 -4.07
C ALA A 98 6.00 -9.58 -5.33
N GLN A 99 6.35 -10.52 -6.21
CA GLN A 99 6.97 -10.22 -7.50
C GLN A 99 5.93 -9.84 -8.56
N GLU A 100 4.73 -10.43 -8.50
CA GLU A 100 3.57 -10.16 -9.35
C GLU A 100 2.68 -9.06 -8.72
N SER A 101 3.29 -7.90 -8.42
CA SER A 101 2.60 -6.81 -7.72
C SER A 101 1.41 -6.20 -8.48
N ASP A 102 1.31 -6.46 -9.78
CA ASP A 102 0.16 -6.11 -10.64
C ASP A 102 -1.14 -6.82 -10.23
N ARG A 103 -1.07 -7.87 -9.41
CA ARG A 103 -2.23 -8.54 -8.78
C ARG A 103 -2.82 -7.76 -7.61
N ILE A 104 -2.08 -6.79 -7.09
CA ILE A 104 -2.39 -6.12 -5.83
C ILE A 104 -2.93 -4.74 -6.17
N HIS A 105 -4.22 -4.54 -6.00
CA HIS A 105 -4.88 -3.29 -6.37
C HIS A 105 -5.26 -2.49 -5.12
N VAL A 106 -4.57 -1.39 -4.85
CA VAL A 106 -4.92 -0.45 -3.78
C VAL A 106 -6.23 0.25 -4.13
N ARG A 107 -7.26 0.05 -3.29
CA ARG A 107 -8.59 0.66 -3.42
C ARG A 107 -8.68 1.95 -2.62
N ALA A 108 -8.21 1.92 -1.38
CA ALA A 108 -8.15 3.09 -0.51
C ALA A 108 -7.04 2.94 0.53
N PHE A 109 -6.53 4.05 1.04
CA PHE A 109 -5.66 4.06 2.21
C PHE A 109 -5.66 5.42 2.91
N GLU A 110 -5.27 5.38 4.18
CA GLU A 110 -4.88 6.54 4.98
C GLU A 110 -3.46 6.31 5.50
N ALA A 111 -2.59 7.31 5.37
CA ALA A 111 -1.22 7.24 5.81
C ALA A 111 -0.74 8.57 6.40
N THR A 112 0.22 8.47 7.31
CA THR A 112 1.02 9.61 7.76
C THR A 112 2.36 9.57 7.04
N VAL A 113 2.79 10.69 6.45
CA VAL A 113 4.10 10.84 5.81
C VAL A 113 4.92 11.87 6.58
N ARG A 114 6.06 11.42 7.13
CA ARG A 114 7.01 12.29 7.83
C ARG A 114 7.77 13.18 6.84
N GLY A 115 7.33 14.42 6.72
CA GLY A 115 8.00 15.43 5.89
C GLY A 115 9.31 15.92 6.50
N LEU A 116 9.90 16.94 5.88
CA LEU A 116 11.14 17.56 6.40
C LEU A 116 10.88 18.45 7.62
N ASN A 117 9.70 19.08 7.69
CA ASN A 117 9.36 20.07 8.72
C ASN A 117 8.24 19.60 9.64
N SER A 118 7.33 18.79 9.10
CA SER A 118 6.11 18.33 9.76
C SER A 118 5.62 17.05 9.10
N ASP A 119 4.83 16.30 9.86
CA ASP A 119 4.11 15.14 9.35
C ASP A 119 2.86 15.61 8.60
N HIS A 120 2.46 14.83 7.60
CA HIS A 120 1.31 15.13 6.75
C HIS A 120 0.42 13.90 6.60
N GLU A 121 -0.88 14.11 6.70
CA GLU A 121 -1.85 13.09 6.36
C GLU A 121 -2.06 13.03 4.85
N VAL A 122 -2.00 11.82 4.31
CA VAL A 122 -2.16 11.51 2.89
C VAL A 122 -3.10 10.33 2.78
N GLY A 123 -4.04 10.40 1.85
CA GLY A 123 -4.86 9.26 1.53
C GLY A 123 -5.31 9.25 0.08
N TYR A 124 -5.90 8.13 -0.26
CA TYR A 124 -6.45 7.82 -1.57
C TYR A 124 -7.74 7.03 -1.35
N GLY A 125 -8.78 7.34 -2.12
CA GLY A 125 -10.07 6.64 -2.08
C GLY A 125 -10.99 7.16 -3.17
N ASP A 126 -11.84 6.28 -3.72
CA ASP A 126 -12.78 6.61 -4.80
C ASP A 126 -12.11 7.29 -6.03
N GLY A 127 -10.85 6.90 -6.32
CA GLY A 127 -10.06 7.47 -7.40
C GLY A 127 -9.52 8.88 -7.15
N ASN A 128 -9.64 9.38 -5.92
CA ASN A 128 -9.21 10.73 -5.55
C ASN A 128 -8.10 10.67 -4.50
N TRP A 129 -7.11 11.54 -4.67
CA TRP A 129 -6.07 11.80 -3.67
C TRP A 129 -6.48 12.91 -2.72
N HIS A 130 -6.01 12.85 -1.48
CA HIS A 130 -6.01 14.00 -0.58
C HIS A 130 -4.71 14.08 0.20
N CYS A 131 -4.35 15.30 0.56
CA CYS A 131 -3.26 15.58 1.49
C CYS A 131 -3.53 16.89 2.22
N ASP A 132 -3.22 16.93 3.52
CA ASP A 132 -3.41 18.11 4.37
C ASP A 132 -2.40 19.24 4.13
N SER A 133 -1.41 19.03 3.24
CA SER A 133 -0.37 20.01 2.97
C SER A 133 -0.89 21.22 2.18
N ASP A 134 -0.27 22.38 2.42
CA ASP A 134 -0.55 23.61 1.66
C ASP A 134 -0.31 23.45 0.15
N SER A 135 0.69 22.64 -0.23
CA SER A 135 1.00 22.41 -1.64
C SER A 135 -0.15 21.68 -2.34
N PHE A 136 -0.70 20.65 -1.68
CA PHE A 136 -1.84 19.91 -2.21
C PHE A 136 -3.08 20.79 -2.31
N ARG A 137 -3.41 21.57 -1.27
CA ARG A 137 -4.56 22.50 -1.31
C ARG A 137 -4.51 23.48 -2.48
N ARG A 138 -3.32 23.94 -2.86
CA ARG A 138 -3.15 24.92 -3.94
C ARG A 138 -3.14 24.30 -5.34
N ARG A 139 -2.67 23.05 -5.47
CA ARG A 139 -2.31 22.46 -6.78
C ARG A 139 -2.99 21.12 -7.08
N GLY A 140 -3.63 20.49 -6.10
CA GLY A 140 -4.13 19.11 -6.19
C GLY A 140 -3.02 18.06 -6.22
N VAL A 141 -1.77 18.44 -5.93
CA VAL A 141 -0.60 17.56 -5.93
C VAL A 141 0.44 18.06 -4.91
N SER A 142 1.14 17.14 -4.26
CA SER A 142 2.23 17.45 -3.35
C SER A 142 3.34 16.41 -3.42
N SER A 143 4.48 16.69 -2.80
CA SER A 143 5.58 15.74 -2.66
C SER A 143 5.15 14.44 -1.98
N HIS A 144 4.18 14.50 -1.07
CA HIS A 144 3.69 13.32 -0.36
C HIS A 144 2.83 12.42 -1.26
N THR A 145 1.92 12.99 -2.04
CA THR A 145 1.10 12.20 -2.98
C THR A 145 1.97 11.59 -4.08
N ILE A 146 2.93 12.35 -4.62
CA ILE A 146 3.88 11.84 -5.62
C ILE A 146 4.77 10.74 -5.03
N ALA A 147 5.18 10.85 -3.76
CA ALA A 147 5.96 9.81 -3.09
C ALA A 147 5.15 8.52 -2.94
N MET A 148 3.88 8.62 -2.53
CA MET A 148 2.99 7.47 -2.42
C MET A 148 2.72 6.82 -3.79
N GLU A 149 2.51 7.60 -4.85
CA GLU A 149 2.41 7.08 -6.22
C GLU A 149 3.66 6.31 -6.65
N ARG A 150 4.85 6.77 -6.26
CA ARG A 150 6.11 6.07 -6.55
C ARG A 150 6.25 4.77 -5.76
N LEU A 151 5.94 4.80 -4.46
CA LEU A 151 6.04 3.64 -3.56
C LEU A 151 5.05 2.54 -3.94
N LEU A 152 3.85 2.92 -4.38
CA LEU A 152 2.75 2.00 -4.68
C LEU A 152 2.51 1.83 -6.18
N GLY A 153 3.40 2.30 -7.05
CA GLY A 153 3.13 2.45 -8.49
C GLY A 153 2.70 1.17 -9.22
N GLY A 154 3.23 0.00 -8.83
CA GLY A 154 2.81 -1.29 -9.39
C GLY A 154 1.45 -1.79 -8.88
N MET A 155 0.88 -1.13 -7.87
CA MET A 155 -0.33 -1.56 -7.16
C MET A 155 -1.55 -0.68 -7.44
N PHE A 156 -1.40 0.39 -8.21
CA PHE A 156 -2.55 1.14 -8.72
C PHE A 156 -2.90 0.61 -10.11
N ARG A 157 -4.18 0.29 -10.34
CA ARG A 157 -4.64 0.10 -11.72
C ARG A 157 -4.38 1.40 -12.49
N VAL A 158 -3.57 1.30 -13.54
CA VAL A 158 -3.75 2.20 -14.68
C VAL A 158 -5.20 2.00 -15.10
N LYS A 159 -6.01 3.08 -15.13
CA LYS A 159 -7.43 3.04 -15.48
C LYS A 159 -7.64 1.99 -16.58
N ASP A 160 -8.46 0.98 -16.27
CA ASP A 160 -8.89 -0.03 -17.23
C ASP A 160 -9.32 0.70 -18.51
N GLU A 161 -8.48 0.63 -19.55
CA GLU A 161 -8.92 0.94 -20.90
C GLU A 161 -10.02 -0.08 -21.19
N PRO A 162 -11.24 0.35 -21.55
CA PRO A 162 -12.33 -0.59 -21.74
C PRO A 162 -11.88 -1.62 -22.76
N ALA A 163 -11.94 -2.90 -22.38
CA ALA A 163 -11.73 -4.00 -23.29
C ALA A 163 -12.66 -3.77 -24.50
N ALA A 164 -12.03 -3.50 -25.66
CA ALA A 164 -12.71 -3.34 -26.94
C ALA A 164 -13.40 -4.65 -27.37
#